data_AF-A0A545BG46-F1
#
_entry.id   AF-A0A545BG46-F1
#
_cell.length_a   1.000
_cell.length_b   1.000
_cell.length_c   1.000
_cell.angle_alpha   90.00
_cell.angle_beta   90.00
_cell.angle_gamma   90.00
#
_symmetry.space_group_name_H-M   'P 1'
#
loop_
_entity.id
_entity.type
_entity.pdbx_description
1 polymer ?
#
loop_
_entity_poly.entity_id
_entity_poly.type
_entity_poly.pdbx_seq_one_letter_code
_entity_poly.pdbx_strand_id
1 'polypeptide(L)'
;MKFNDTLTTLIQQSLEVGATPALMGEPGIGKSSFVEALAYSMGTKAFVLPCNQLADKADLTGARLVPYEKSDGTQSYKQVFYPHQVIQECIDYALENPREWPILFLDEINRTTSDVTSGALTLVTLRRMGHIELPENVRLVVAGNDKGNVTTLDEASLSRFAIFHVEPDAATLMSVLGDALNPWVKKVLTQHPGLIFQKSTPNAIVADGRDDDDDDGNVTMAELFDGGEEMNQLTTPRTIDHLSRWLNKVDRQELASHLATPVHIGSRETSLLNEAIEAFTGDTMFTTQLVAVIAEDLASNSGGPAHNRVNVPKPNCYATLKSAGTVTDLAAQISGLTQNEVSGSLLYAMKEKEDNSRLIEQLAQAAVQIEPEHTRTLFELVTTGQFDRQNLEAFLEVDSPIVAAVKPSLSAFL
;
A
#
# COMPACT_ATOMS: atom_id res chain seq x y z
N MET A 1 5.01 -6.66 -20.78
CA MET A 1 4.17 -7.85 -20.50
C MET A 1 3.28 -7.53 -19.31
N LYS A 2 1.98 -7.75 -19.43
CA LYS A 2 1.04 -7.38 -18.37
C LYS A 2 1.09 -8.35 -17.18
N PHE A 3 0.83 -7.88 -15.97
CA PHE A 3 0.60 -8.76 -14.81
C PHE A 3 -0.70 -9.56 -14.99
N ASN A 4 -0.61 -10.70 -15.66
CA ASN A 4 -1.72 -11.61 -15.92
C ASN A 4 -1.24 -13.08 -15.87
N ASP A 5 -2.15 -14.02 -16.10
CA ASP A 5 -1.86 -15.47 -16.04
C ASP A 5 -0.74 -15.90 -17.00
N THR A 6 -0.59 -15.22 -18.13
CA THR A 6 0.50 -15.48 -19.07
C THR A 6 1.86 -15.16 -18.44
N LEU A 7 1.99 -13.99 -17.79
CA LEU A 7 3.22 -13.66 -17.07
C LEU A 7 3.46 -14.64 -15.92
N THR A 8 2.42 -14.96 -15.13
CA THR A 8 2.51 -15.95 -14.05
C THR A 8 3.08 -17.28 -14.55
N THR A 9 2.53 -17.82 -15.64
CA THR A 9 2.96 -19.08 -16.24
C THR A 9 4.42 -19.03 -16.70
N LEU A 10 4.82 -17.95 -17.37
CA LEU A 10 6.20 -17.81 -17.87
C LEU A 10 7.22 -17.69 -16.75
N ILE A 11 6.87 -16.97 -15.68
CA ILE A 11 7.75 -16.86 -14.51
C ILE A 11 7.85 -18.23 -13.81
N GLN A 12 6.74 -18.95 -13.61
CA GLN A 12 6.75 -20.30 -13.04
C GLN A 12 7.66 -21.25 -13.83
N GLN A 13 7.50 -21.30 -15.14
CA GLN A 13 8.33 -22.13 -16.02
C GLN A 13 9.81 -21.73 -15.97
N SER A 14 10.10 -20.43 -15.86
CA SER A 14 11.48 -19.93 -15.72
C SER A 14 12.11 -20.41 -14.40
N LEU A 15 11.35 -20.37 -13.31
CA LEU A 15 11.80 -20.89 -12.01
C LEU A 15 11.98 -22.41 -12.05
N GLU A 16 11.11 -23.15 -12.74
CA GLU A 16 11.22 -24.62 -12.91
C GLU A 16 12.53 -25.04 -13.58
N VAL A 17 12.95 -24.31 -14.62
CA VAL A 17 14.21 -24.60 -15.34
C VAL A 17 15.46 -24.01 -14.65
N GLY A 18 15.29 -23.37 -13.48
CA GLY A 18 16.37 -22.78 -12.71
C GLY A 18 16.90 -21.44 -13.25
N ALA A 19 16.19 -20.80 -14.17
CA ALA A 19 16.50 -19.45 -14.60
C ALA A 19 16.16 -18.43 -13.49
N THR A 20 16.75 -17.23 -13.56
CA THR A 20 16.46 -16.12 -12.64
C THR A 20 15.64 -15.06 -13.38
N PRO A 21 14.32 -14.97 -13.18
CA PRO A 21 13.51 -13.92 -13.79
C PRO A 21 13.86 -12.55 -13.23
N ALA A 22 14.00 -11.57 -14.13
CA ALA A 22 14.15 -10.16 -13.80
C ALA A 22 12.90 -9.38 -14.24
N LEU A 23 12.13 -8.87 -13.26
CA LEU A 23 10.96 -8.03 -13.49
C LEU A 23 11.39 -6.57 -13.63
N MET A 24 11.45 -6.09 -14.86
CA MET A 24 11.87 -4.73 -15.19
C MET A 24 10.64 -3.88 -15.53
N GLY A 25 10.41 -2.80 -14.80
CA GLY A 25 9.22 -1.97 -15.00
C GLY A 25 9.20 -0.73 -14.12
N GLU A 26 8.26 0.18 -14.36
CA GLU A 26 8.10 1.42 -13.58
C GLU A 26 7.81 1.15 -12.08
N PRO A 27 8.08 2.10 -11.17
CA PRO A 27 7.76 1.94 -9.75
C PRO A 27 6.25 1.95 -9.51
N GLY A 28 5.81 1.27 -8.44
CA GLY A 28 4.39 1.29 -8.02
C GLY A 28 3.42 0.43 -8.84
N ILE A 29 3.91 -0.33 -9.84
CA ILE A 29 3.09 -1.16 -10.72
C ILE A 29 2.68 -2.53 -10.13
N GLY A 30 3.22 -2.92 -8.98
CA GLY A 30 2.86 -4.18 -8.28
C GLY A 30 3.85 -5.34 -8.42
N LYS A 31 5.12 -5.10 -8.79
CA LYS A 31 6.17 -6.14 -8.91
C LYS A 31 6.29 -7.02 -7.66
N SER A 32 6.44 -6.41 -6.48
CA SER A 32 6.63 -7.12 -5.22
C SER A 32 5.39 -7.93 -4.83
N SER A 33 4.20 -7.33 -4.90
CA SER A 33 2.93 -8.00 -4.64
C SER A 33 2.66 -9.17 -5.59
N PHE A 34 3.08 -9.06 -6.85
CA PHE A 34 3.01 -10.16 -7.81
C PHE A 34 3.89 -11.35 -7.38
N VAL A 35 5.12 -11.11 -6.93
CA VAL A 35 6.03 -12.19 -6.48
C VAL A 35 5.52 -12.88 -5.22
N GLU A 36 4.95 -12.13 -4.28
CA GLU A 36 4.30 -12.69 -3.09
C GLU A 36 3.09 -13.57 -3.45
N ALA A 37 2.22 -13.08 -4.35
CA ALA A 37 1.08 -13.84 -4.84
C ALA A 37 1.50 -15.10 -5.63
N LEU A 38 2.57 -14.99 -6.41
CA LEU A 38 3.17 -16.10 -7.12
C LEU A 38 3.67 -17.19 -6.14
N ALA A 39 4.42 -16.81 -5.12
CA ALA A 39 4.88 -17.75 -4.09
C ALA A 39 3.71 -18.44 -3.40
N TYR A 40 2.67 -17.68 -3.03
CA TYR A 40 1.45 -18.25 -2.45
C TYR A 40 0.79 -19.27 -3.40
N SER A 41 0.67 -18.95 -4.69
CA SER A 41 0.08 -19.85 -5.70
C SER A 41 0.87 -21.15 -5.90
N MET A 42 2.18 -21.10 -5.65
CA MET A 42 3.09 -22.25 -5.73
C MET A 42 3.16 -23.04 -4.41
N GLY A 43 2.39 -22.64 -3.40
CA GLY A 43 2.40 -23.28 -2.08
C GLY A 43 3.72 -23.09 -1.34
N THR A 44 4.37 -21.93 -1.50
CA THR A 44 5.67 -21.60 -0.90
C THR A 44 5.68 -20.15 -0.39
N LYS A 45 6.85 -19.66 0.04
CA LYS A 45 7.04 -18.31 0.58
C LYS A 45 8.02 -17.49 -0.26
N ALA A 46 7.71 -16.20 -0.40
CA ALA A 46 8.63 -15.18 -0.90
C ALA A 46 9.38 -14.52 0.26
N PHE A 47 10.69 -14.38 0.13
CA PHE A 47 11.59 -13.70 1.05
C PHE A 47 12.12 -12.46 0.36
N VAL A 48 11.59 -11.29 0.74
CA VAL A 48 11.86 -10.02 0.06
C VAL A 48 13.07 -9.34 0.69
N LEU A 49 14.14 -9.19 -0.09
CA LEU A 49 15.31 -8.39 0.26
C LEU A 49 15.25 -7.06 -0.51
N PRO A 50 14.91 -5.94 0.16
CA PRO A 50 14.91 -4.62 -0.46
C PRO A 50 16.35 -4.10 -0.64
N CYS A 51 16.92 -4.24 -1.83
CA CYS A 51 18.33 -3.91 -2.09
C CYS A 51 18.63 -2.40 -1.97
N ASN A 52 17.63 -1.56 -2.13
CA ASN A 52 17.72 -0.11 -1.93
C ASN A 52 17.94 0.31 -0.47
N GLN A 53 17.70 -0.59 0.50
CA GLN A 53 17.94 -0.34 1.93
C GLN A 53 19.36 -0.71 2.37
N LEU A 54 20.14 -1.34 1.48
CA LEU A 54 21.52 -1.72 1.73
C LEU A 54 22.45 -0.56 1.35
N ALA A 55 23.36 -0.20 2.24
CA ALA A 55 24.31 0.88 2.01
C ALA A 55 25.51 0.39 1.17
N ASP A 56 26.04 -0.79 1.49
CA ASP A 56 27.19 -1.38 0.80
C ASP A 56 27.12 -2.92 0.71
N LYS A 57 28.11 -3.53 0.05
CA LYS A 57 28.17 -4.99 -0.09
C LYS A 57 28.33 -5.73 1.25
N ALA A 58 28.87 -5.09 2.29
CA ALA A 58 28.99 -5.71 3.61
C ALA A 58 27.62 -5.88 4.28
N ASP A 59 26.59 -5.13 3.89
CA ASP A 59 25.23 -5.37 4.38
C ASP A 59 24.63 -6.68 3.84
N LEU A 60 25.09 -7.16 2.68
CA LEU A 60 24.74 -8.50 2.18
C LEU A 60 25.46 -9.61 2.96
N THR A 61 26.61 -9.29 3.55
CA THR A 61 27.45 -10.26 4.29
C THR A 61 28.09 -9.70 5.56
N GLY A 62 27.68 -10.17 6.73
CA GLY A 62 28.31 -9.81 8.00
C GLY A 62 29.59 -10.59 8.29
N ALA A 63 30.73 -9.91 8.39
CA ALA A 63 32.00 -10.53 8.79
C ALA A 63 32.05 -10.79 10.30
N ARG A 64 32.46 -12.00 10.69
CA ARG A 64 32.71 -12.37 12.10
C ARG A 64 34.02 -13.16 12.23
N LEU A 65 34.72 -12.99 13.35
CA LEU A 65 35.81 -13.88 13.72
C LEU A 65 35.23 -15.12 14.42
N VAL A 66 35.55 -16.29 13.88
CA VAL A 66 35.11 -17.58 14.41
C VAL A 66 36.34 -18.36 14.88
N PRO A 67 36.33 -18.92 16.10
CA PRO A 67 37.43 -19.74 16.57
C PRO A 67 37.56 -21.00 15.69
N TYR A 68 38.79 -21.42 15.43
CA TYR A 68 39.09 -22.70 14.80
C TYR A 68 40.41 -23.25 15.35
N GLU A 69 40.54 -24.57 15.30
CA GLU A 69 41.77 -25.26 15.68
C GLU A 69 42.64 -25.47 14.44
N LYS A 70 43.92 -25.08 14.54
CA LYS A 70 44.92 -25.38 13.52
C LYS A 70 45.31 -26.86 13.58
N SER A 71 45.94 -27.36 12.51
CA SER A 71 46.40 -28.76 12.44
C SER A 71 47.40 -29.16 13.54
N ASP A 72 48.02 -28.18 14.21
CA ASP A 72 48.97 -28.39 15.32
C ASP A 72 48.30 -28.34 16.72
N GLY A 73 46.97 -28.24 16.78
CA GLY A 73 46.19 -28.15 18.03
C GLY A 73 46.07 -26.73 18.60
N THR A 74 46.67 -25.72 17.96
CA THR A 74 46.62 -24.33 18.45
C THR A 74 45.28 -23.69 18.12
N GLN A 75 44.65 -23.05 19.11
CA GLN A 75 43.43 -22.24 18.91
C GLN A 75 43.76 -20.95 18.15
N SER A 76 42.95 -20.63 17.15
CA SER A 76 43.09 -19.42 16.34
C SER A 76 41.72 -18.91 15.92
N TYR A 77 41.69 -17.78 15.21
CA TYR A 77 40.46 -17.19 14.69
C TYR A 77 40.57 -17.03 13.19
N LYS A 78 39.49 -17.32 12.46
CA LYS A 78 39.36 -17.03 11.03
C LYS A 78 38.18 -16.11 10.81
N GLN A 79 38.29 -15.21 9.83
CA GLN A 79 37.17 -14.38 9.41
C GLN A 79 36.22 -15.21 8.56
N VAL A 80 34.92 -15.14 8.87
CA VAL A 80 33.84 -15.83 8.15
C VAL A 80 32.74 -14.82 7.86
N PHE A 81 32.23 -14.83 6.63
CA PHE A 81 31.15 -13.96 6.19
C PHE A 81 29.82 -14.71 6.27
N TYR A 82 28.86 -14.15 7.00
CA TYR A 82 27.51 -14.72 7.18
C TYR A 82 26.52 -13.94 6.30
N PRO A 83 25.52 -14.60 5.71
CA PRO A 83 24.54 -13.92 4.87
C PRO A 83 23.67 -12.93 5.67
N HIS A 84 23.09 -11.95 4.97
CA HIS A 84 22.01 -11.09 5.49
C HIS A 84 20.85 -11.94 6.05
N GLN A 85 20.17 -11.43 7.08
CA GLN A 85 19.11 -12.15 7.80
C GLN A 85 18.04 -12.74 6.87
N VAL A 86 17.48 -11.94 5.94
CA VAL A 86 16.45 -12.43 4.98
C VAL A 86 16.95 -13.59 4.11
N ILE A 87 18.22 -13.55 3.71
CA ILE A 87 18.83 -14.63 2.92
C ILE A 87 18.97 -15.88 3.79
N GLN A 88 19.40 -15.72 5.05
CA GLN A 88 19.49 -16.82 6.02
C GLN A 88 18.11 -17.45 6.28
N GLU A 89 17.08 -16.64 6.51
CA GLU A 89 15.71 -17.12 6.73
C GLU A 89 15.17 -17.90 5.53
N CYS A 90 15.50 -17.47 4.31
CA CYS A 90 15.16 -18.20 3.09
C CYS A 90 15.88 -19.55 3.01
N ILE A 91 17.17 -19.58 3.34
CA ILE A 91 17.97 -20.82 3.39
C ILE A 91 17.40 -21.78 4.42
N ASP A 92 17.11 -21.31 5.64
CA ASP A 92 16.60 -22.14 6.73
C ASP A 92 15.23 -22.73 6.35
N TYR A 93 14.33 -21.91 5.80
CA TYR A 93 13.04 -22.39 5.28
C TYR A 93 13.21 -23.44 4.19
N ALA A 94 14.13 -23.24 3.25
CA ALA A 94 14.37 -24.16 2.15
C ALA A 94 14.87 -25.53 2.64
N LEU A 95 15.71 -25.54 3.68
CA LEU A 95 16.24 -26.76 4.30
C LEU A 95 15.15 -27.50 5.10
N GLU A 96 14.26 -26.77 5.78
CA GLU A 96 13.12 -27.34 6.50
C GLU A 96 12.03 -27.87 5.54
N ASN A 97 11.92 -27.30 4.34
CA ASN A 97 10.88 -27.61 3.35
C ASN A 97 11.48 -28.05 2.01
N PRO A 98 12.13 -29.24 1.94
CA PRO A 98 12.89 -29.68 0.76
C PRO A 98 12.02 -29.94 -0.49
N ARG A 99 10.70 -29.97 -0.35
CA ARG A 99 9.74 -30.17 -1.46
C ARG A 99 9.11 -28.88 -1.97
N GLU A 100 9.44 -27.75 -1.36
CA GLU A 100 8.98 -26.43 -1.77
C GLU A 100 10.09 -25.65 -2.46
N TRP A 101 9.70 -24.66 -3.26
CA TRP A 101 10.62 -23.76 -3.96
C TRP A 101 10.52 -22.34 -3.40
N PRO A 102 11.10 -22.03 -2.23
CA PRO A 102 11.06 -20.68 -1.68
C PRO A 102 11.73 -19.69 -2.64
N ILE A 103 11.10 -18.53 -2.77
CA ILE A 103 11.57 -17.48 -3.66
C ILE A 103 12.36 -16.46 -2.84
N LEU A 104 13.65 -16.34 -3.10
CA LEU A 104 14.45 -15.21 -2.63
C LEU A 104 14.32 -14.09 -3.66
N PHE A 105 13.58 -13.05 -3.28
CA PHE A 105 13.25 -11.92 -4.13
C PHE A 105 14.13 -10.71 -3.82
N LEU A 106 14.96 -10.30 -4.77
CA LEU A 106 15.80 -9.11 -4.66
C LEU A 106 15.06 -7.93 -5.30
N ASP A 107 14.53 -7.03 -4.49
CA ASP A 107 13.75 -5.88 -4.98
C ASP A 107 14.63 -4.64 -5.13
N GLU A 108 14.31 -3.82 -6.13
CA GLU A 108 15.05 -2.62 -6.51
C GLU A 108 16.57 -2.83 -6.72
N ILE A 109 16.98 -3.92 -7.39
CA ILE A 109 18.41 -4.31 -7.54
C ILE A 109 19.27 -3.26 -8.23
N ASN A 110 18.67 -2.38 -9.02
CA ASN A 110 19.35 -1.33 -9.77
C ASN A 110 19.03 0.07 -9.25
N ARG A 111 18.42 0.20 -8.07
CA ARG A 111 18.18 1.49 -7.39
C ARG A 111 19.01 1.62 -6.11
N THR A 112 20.19 1.01 -6.14
CA THR A 112 21.18 0.97 -5.07
C THR A 112 22.56 1.22 -5.65
N THR A 113 23.59 1.27 -4.80
CA THR A 113 24.97 1.50 -5.24
C THR A 113 25.45 0.38 -6.17
N SER A 114 26.44 0.69 -7.01
CA SER A 114 27.04 -0.32 -7.90
C SER A 114 27.68 -1.48 -7.14
N ASP A 115 28.16 -1.23 -5.92
CA ASP A 115 28.74 -2.26 -5.04
C ASP A 115 27.70 -3.25 -4.54
N VAL A 116 26.54 -2.77 -4.04
CA VAL A 116 25.41 -3.63 -3.66
C VAL A 116 24.89 -4.40 -4.86
N THR A 117 24.73 -3.72 -6.00
CA THR A 117 24.29 -4.34 -7.27
C THR A 117 25.22 -5.50 -7.65
N SER A 118 26.53 -5.29 -7.58
CA SER A 118 27.56 -6.32 -7.84
C SER A 118 27.50 -7.49 -6.85
N GLY A 119 27.27 -7.19 -5.57
CA GLY A 119 27.05 -8.21 -4.53
C GLY A 119 25.83 -9.09 -4.82
N ALA A 120 24.69 -8.47 -5.20
CA ALA A 120 23.48 -9.18 -5.59
C ALA A 120 23.68 -10.05 -6.85
N LEU A 121 24.39 -9.54 -7.86
CA LEU A 121 24.73 -10.32 -9.06
C LEU A 121 25.64 -11.52 -8.77
N THR A 122 26.53 -11.36 -7.79
CA THR A 122 27.39 -12.45 -7.30
C THR A 122 26.55 -13.57 -6.68
N LEU A 123 25.52 -13.23 -5.88
CA LEU A 123 24.57 -14.19 -5.34
C LEU A 123 23.90 -15.01 -6.45
N VAL A 124 23.42 -14.33 -7.48
CA VAL A 124 22.72 -14.97 -8.60
C VAL A 124 23.65 -15.93 -9.35
N THR A 125 24.89 -15.51 -9.59
CA THR A 125 25.86 -16.29 -10.36
C THR A 125 26.39 -17.49 -9.57
N LEU A 126 26.83 -17.27 -8.33
CA LEU A 126 27.51 -18.29 -7.53
C LEU A 126 26.54 -19.14 -6.71
N ARG A 127 25.26 -18.73 -6.63
CA ARG A 127 24.26 -19.29 -5.70
C ARG A 127 24.84 -19.43 -4.28
N ARG A 128 25.54 -18.40 -3.83
CA ARG A 128 26.25 -18.41 -2.54
C ARG A 128 26.27 -17.02 -1.95
N MET A 129 26.06 -16.93 -0.64
CA MET A 129 26.22 -15.68 0.11
C MET A 129 27.09 -15.90 1.34
N GLY A 130 28.18 -15.14 1.42
CA GLY A 130 29.22 -15.38 2.42
C GLY A 130 29.76 -16.82 2.34
N HIS A 131 29.74 -17.52 3.47
CA HIS A 131 30.21 -18.89 3.54
C HIS A 131 29.18 -19.96 3.15
N ILE A 132 27.89 -19.60 2.97
CA ILE A 132 26.78 -20.55 2.77
C ILE A 132 26.34 -20.58 1.30
N GLU A 133 26.23 -21.79 0.74
CA GLU A 133 25.62 -22.03 -0.57
C GLU A 133 24.09 -22.07 -0.45
N LEU A 134 23.39 -21.47 -1.41
CA LEU A 134 21.93 -21.53 -1.47
C LEU A 134 21.49 -22.97 -1.75
N PRO A 135 20.53 -23.52 -0.99
CA PRO A 135 19.93 -24.82 -1.30
C PRO A 135 19.41 -24.89 -2.74
N GLU A 136 19.46 -26.08 -3.35
CA GLU A 136 19.06 -26.29 -4.75
C GLU A 136 17.59 -25.95 -5.02
N ASN A 137 16.75 -26.04 -3.99
CA ASN A 137 15.32 -25.71 -4.07
C ASN A 137 15.02 -24.20 -3.93
N VAL A 138 16.00 -23.36 -3.57
CA VAL A 138 15.80 -21.89 -3.57
C VAL A 138 15.70 -21.36 -5.00
N ARG A 139 14.67 -20.56 -5.28
CA ARG A 139 14.49 -19.86 -6.55
C ARG A 139 14.77 -18.38 -6.39
N LEU A 140 15.40 -17.79 -7.40
CA LEU A 140 15.77 -16.38 -7.39
C LEU A 140 14.84 -15.61 -8.32
N VAL A 141 14.32 -14.49 -7.86
CA VAL A 141 13.63 -13.50 -8.68
C VAL A 141 14.25 -12.14 -8.35
N VAL A 142 14.42 -11.30 -9.35
CA VAL A 142 14.89 -9.92 -9.14
C VAL A 142 13.91 -8.93 -9.73
N ALA A 143 13.84 -7.73 -9.17
CA ALA A 143 13.09 -6.62 -9.73
C ALA A 143 13.94 -5.36 -9.83
N GLY A 144 13.71 -4.60 -10.90
CA GLY A 144 14.38 -3.34 -11.15
C GLY A 144 13.45 -2.34 -11.83
N ASN A 145 13.94 -1.11 -11.93
CA ASN A 145 13.27 -0.04 -12.65
C ASN A 145 13.92 0.16 -14.03
N ASP A 146 13.09 0.41 -15.04
CA ASP A 146 13.59 0.67 -16.41
C ASP A 146 14.20 2.07 -16.59
N LYS A 147 13.77 3.03 -15.75
CA LYS A 147 14.07 4.46 -15.89
C LYS A 147 14.27 5.13 -14.52
N GLY A 148 14.75 6.37 -14.56
CA GLY A 148 15.02 7.22 -13.40
C GLY A 148 16.46 7.08 -12.91
N ASN A 149 16.72 7.46 -11.66
CA ASN A 149 18.01 7.26 -11.01
C ASN A 149 18.29 5.76 -10.73
N VAL A 150 18.77 5.05 -11.76
CA VAL A 150 19.10 3.63 -11.70
C VAL A 150 20.55 3.38 -12.10
N THR A 151 21.18 2.42 -11.43
CA THR A 151 22.49 1.86 -11.79
C THR A 151 22.34 1.01 -13.04
N THR A 152 23.01 1.38 -14.13
CA THR A 152 22.98 0.62 -15.38
C THR A 152 23.63 -0.74 -15.22
N LEU A 153 22.93 -1.81 -15.61
CA LEU A 153 23.48 -3.16 -15.68
C LEU A 153 24.16 -3.35 -17.05
N ASP A 154 25.38 -3.88 -17.05
CA ASP A 154 26.11 -4.20 -18.29
C ASP A 154 25.59 -5.50 -18.95
N GLU A 155 25.98 -5.74 -20.20
CA GLU A 155 25.54 -6.93 -20.97
C GLU A 155 25.86 -8.25 -20.25
N ALA A 156 27.03 -8.32 -19.60
CA ALA A 156 27.43 -9.49 -18.81
C ALA A 156 26.47 -9.72 -17.62
N SER A 157 26.01 -8.66 -16.96
CA SER A 157 25.03 -8.76 -15.87
C SER A 157 23.65 -9.13 -16.36
N LEU A 158 23.20 -8.57 -17.48
CA LEU A 158 21.91 -8.89 -18.07
C LEU A 158 21.84 -10.37 -18.51
N SER A 159 22.95 -10.95 -18.98
CA SER A 159 23.02 -12.36 -19.39
C SER A 159 22.75 -13.39 -18.28
N ARG A 160 22.76 -12.95 -17.00
CA ARG A 160 22.45 -13.80 -15.84
C ARG A 160 20.95 -13.99 -15.61
N PHE A 161 20.12 -13.23 -16.33
CA PHE A 161 18.68 -13.15 -16.09
C PHE A 161 17.85 -13.54 -17.32
N ALA A 162 16.64 -14.02 -17.06
CA ALA A 162 15.55 -13.97 -18.02
C ALA A 162 14.80 -12.65 -17.83
N ILE A 163 14.96 -11.69 -18.74
CA ILE A 163 14.43 -10.33 -18.57
C ILE A 163 12.98 -10.28 -19.04
N PHE A 164 12.09 -9.85 -18.14
CA PHE A 164 10.68 -9.60 -18.40
C PHE A 164 10.38 -8.13 -18.16
N HIS A 165 10.15 -7.39 -19.25
CA HIS A 165 9.58 -6.04 -19.13
C HIS A 165 8.12 -6.15 -18.75
N VAL A 166 7.75 -5.61 -17.59
CA VAL A 166 6.42 -5.78 -16.98
C VAL A 166 5.64 -4.48 -16.90
N GLU A 167 4.34 -4.60 -17.07
CA GLU A 167 3.37 -3.50 -17.08
C GLU A 167 2.15 -3.88 -16.24
N PRO A 168 1.47 -2.90 -15.62
CA PRO A 168 0.27 -3.17 -14.86
C PRO A 168 -0.91 -3.58 -15.75
N ASP A 169 -1.81 -4.37 -15.18
CA ASP A 169 -3.06 -4.77 -15.82
C ASP A 169 -4.27 -4.32 -14.99
N ALA A 170 -5.20 -3.64 -15.64
CA ALA A 170 -6.38 -3.11 -14.98
C ALA A 170 -7.32 -4.23 -14.50
N ALA A 171 -7.49 -5.31 -15.27
CA ALA A 171 -8.36 -6.41 -14.87
C ALA A 171 -7.80 -7.14 -13.65
N THR A 172 -6.49 -7.36 -13.62
CA THR A 172 -5.79 -7.92 -12.45
C THR A 172 -5.94 -7.01 -11.23
N LEU A 173 -5.71 -5.69 -11.35
CA LEU A 173 -5.89 -4.78 -10.21
C LEU A 173 -7.33 -4.83 -9.68
N MET A 174 -8.32 -4.79 -10.57
CA MET A 174 -9.73 -4.90 -10.19
C MET A 174 -10.04 -6.22 -9.47
N SER A 175 -9.45 -7.32 -9.91
CA SER A 175 -9.60 -8.63 -9.26
C SER A 175 -8.94 -8.67 -7.88
N VAL A 176 -7.74 -8.10 -7.74
CA VAL A 176 -6.97 -8.11 -6.49
C VAL A 176 -7.63 -7.23 -5.43
N LEU A 177 -8.12 -6.05 -5.81
CA LEU A 177 -8.74 -5.12 -4.86
C LEU A 177 -10.20 -5.48 -4.55
N GLY A 178 -10.92 -6.13 -5.47
CA GLY A 178 -12.29 -6.59 -5.24
C GLY A 178 -13.20 -5.47 -4.72
N ASP A 179 -13.84 -5.70 -3.56
CA ASP A 179 -14.75 -4.74 -2.92
C ASP A 179 -14.04 -3.52 -2.32
N ALA A 180 -12.71 -3.56 -2.15
CA ALA A 180 -11.93 -2.40 -1.70
C ALA A 180 -11.77 -1.35 -2.80
N LEU A 181 -11.97 -1.72 -4.08
CA LEU A 181 -11.90 -0.78 -5.19
C LEU A 181 -13.15 0.11 -5.22
N ASN A 182 -12.95 1.42 -5.22
CA ASN A 182 -14.07 2.37 -5.24
C ASN A 182 -14.90 2.20 -6.54
N PRO A 183 -16.24 2.27 -6.49
CA PRO A 183 -17.09 2.08 -7.67
C PRO A 183 -16.81 3.04 -8.83
N TRP A 184 -16.47 4.30 -8.56
CA TRP A 184 -16.12 5.27 -9.61
C TRP A 184 -14.78 4.94 -10.25
N VAL A 185 -13.79 4.57 -9.44
CA VAL A 185 -12.48 4.10 -9.93
C VAL A 185 -12.65 2.85 -10.79
N LYS A 186 -13.48 1.89 -10.35
CA LYS A 186 -13.82 0.69 -11.12
C LYS A 186 -14.49 1.04 -12.45
N LYS A 187 -15.42 2.00 -12.48
CA LYS A 187 -16.06 2.50 -13.71
C LYS A 187 -14.99 3.05 -14.68
N VAL A 188 -14.09 3.91 -14.20
CA VAL A 188 -13.00 4.47 -15.03
C VAL A 188 -12.09 3.38 -15.59
N LEU A 189 -11.60 2.45 -14.76
CA LEU A 189 -10.70 1.38 -15.23
C LEU A 189 -11.39 0.37 -16.16
N THR A 190 -12.70 0.17 -16.01
CA THR A 190 -13.49 -0.67 -16.92
C THR A 190 -13.63 -0.01 -18.30
N GLN A 191 -13.88 1.31 -18.34
CA GLN A 191 -14.05 2.07 -19.58
C GLN A 191 -12.72 2.39 -20.26
N HIS A 192 -11.68 2.63 -19.47
CA HIS A 192 -10.37 3.08 -19.92
C HIS A 192 -9.24 2.29 -19.22
N PRO A 193 -9.10 0.98 -19.51
CA PRO A 193 -8.12 0.12 -18.84
C PRO A 193 -6.66 0.56 -19.05
N GLY A 194 -6.37 1.33 -20.11
CA GLY A 194 -5.04 1.90 -20.35
C GLY A 194 -4.61 2.98 -19.37
N LEU A 195 -5.55 3.56 -18.59
CA LEU A 195 -5.26 4.61 -17.61
C LEU A 195 -4.74 4.06 -16.27
N ILE A 196 -4.58 2.75 -16.15
CA ILE A 196 -4.00 2.06 -14.98
C ILE A 196 -2.59 2.56 -14.62
N PHE A 197 -1.87 3.12 -15.60
CA PHE A 197 -0.56 3.74 -15.43
C PHE A 197 -0.40 4.95 -16.35
N GLN A 198 -0.06 6.10 -15.78
CA GLN A 198 0.25 7.32 -16.52
C GLN A 198 1.26 8.18 -15.77
N LYS A 199 2.19 8.78 -16.52
CA LYS A 199 3.01 9.88 -16.00
C LYS A 199 2.26 11.20 -16.16
N SER A 200 2.50 12.15 -15.28
CA SER A 200 1.89 13.49 -15.41
C SER A 200 2.16 14.11 -16.76
N THR A 201 1.19 14.87 -17.23
CA THR A 201 1.36 15.73 -18.40
C THR A 201 2.32 16.85 -18.02
N PRO A 202 3.48 17.02 -18.68
CA PRO A 202 4.33 18.18 -18.41
C PRO A 202 3.58 19.47 -18.78
N ASN A 203 3.62 20.47 -17.91
CA ASN A 203 2.98 21.79 -18.13
C ASN A 203 3.52 22.55 -19.36
N ALA A 204 4.60 22.08 -19.99
CA ALA A 204 5.30 22.77 -21.07
C ALA A 204 4.67 22.64 -22.48
N ILE A 205 3.54 21.93 -22.66
CA ILE A 205 2.93 21.75 -24.00
C ILE A 205 1.70 22.65 -24.22
N VAL A 206 1.26 23.42 -23.23
CA VAL A 206 0.26 24.49 -23.46
C VAL A 206 1.02 25.73 -23.90
N ALA A 207 1.51 25.72 -25.14
CA ALA A 207 1.95 26.93 -25.82
C ALA A 207 0.73 27.87 -25.89
N ASP A 208 0.80 28.95 -25.12
CA ASP A 208 -0.20 30.01 -25.14
C ASP A 208 -0.24 30.57 -26.56
N GLY A 209 -1.31 30.24 -27.28
CA GLY A 209 -1.56 30.76 -28.60
C GLY A 209 -2.02 32.20 -28.48
N ARG A 210 -1.05 33.12 -28.57
CA ARG A 210 -1.11 34.58 -28.83
C ARG A 210 -0.48 35.39 -27.69
N ASP A 211 0.67 36.00 -27.97
CA ASP A 211 0.70 37.40 -28.36
C ASP A 211 2.00 37.72 -29.11
N ASP A 212 1.86 38.54 -30.14
CA ASP A 212 2.95 39.16 -30.90
C ASP A 212 3.80 40.02 -29.96
N ASP A 213 5.12 39.79 -29.93
CA ASP A 213 6.18 40.81 -30.05
C ASP A 213 7.53 40.24 -29.58
N ASP A 214 8.47 40.19 -30.52
CA ASP A 214 9.94 40.15 -30.38
C ASP A 214 10.53 39.77 -29.00
N ASP A 215 10.83 38.48 -28.78
CA ASP A 215 12.09 38.09 -28.14
C ASP A 215 12.54 36.70 -28.63
N ASP A 216 13.79 36.62 -29.05
CA ASP A 216 14.41 35.47 -29.72
C ASP A 216 14.86 34.42 -28.67
N GLY A 217 13.92 34.03 -27.79
CA GLY A 217 14.09 33.01 -26.76
C GLY A 217 13.83 31.63 -27.34
N ASN A 218 14.73 31.15 -28.19
CA ASN A 218 14.69 29.79 -28.72
C ASN A 218 14.98 28.81 -27.55
N VAL A 219 13.96 28.45 -26.76
CA VAL A 219 14.06 27.44 -25.70
C VAL A 219 14.54 26.17 -26.36
N THR A 220 15.80 25.81 -26.12
CA THR A 220 16.39 24.65 -26.79
C THR A 220 15.72 23.40 -26.23
N MET A 221 15.50 22.41 -27.08
CA MET A 221 14.98 21.11 -26.64
C MET A 221 15.85 20.51 -25.50
N ALA A 222 17.12 20.92 -25.40
CA ALA A 222 18.02 20.57 -24.31
C ALA A 222 17.62 21.18 -22.94
N GLU A 223 17.13 22.42 -22.87
CA GLU A 223 16.67 23.05 -21.62
C GLU A 223 15.35 22.45 -21.11
N LEU A 224 14.49 21.97 -22.02
CA LEU A 224 13.28 21.19 -21.69
C LEU A 224 13.60 19.82 -21.06
N PHE A 225 14.81 19.29 -21.29
CA PHE A 225 15.29 18.02 -20.73
C PHE A 225 16.35 18.21 -19.63
N ASP A 226 16.77 19.44 -19.33
CA ASP A 226 17.72 19.79 -18.24
C ASP A 226 17.02 20.21 -16.93
N GLY A 227 15.69 20.13 -16.89
CA GLY A 227 14.94 20.16 -15.64
C GLY A 227 15.16 18.87 -14.88
N GLY A 228 15.92 18.91 -13.78
CA GLY A 228 16.02 17.79 -12.84
C GLY A 228 14.63 17.22 -12.53
N GLU A 229 14.53 15.89 -12.36
CA GLU A 229 13.26 15.14 -12.22
C GLU A 229 12.19 15.97 -11.49
N GLU A 230 11.27 16.59 -12.25
CA GLU A 230 10.16 17.34 -11.64
C GLU A 230 9.39 16.35 -10.75
N MET A 231 9.11 16.75 -9.50
CA MET A 231 8.40 15.94 -8.50
C MET A 231 6.91 15.79 -8.86
N ASN A 232 6.63 15.19 -10.00
CA ASN A 232 5.30 14.99 -10.53
C ASN A 232 4.75 13.63 -10.06
N GLN A 233 3.59 13.66 -9.42
CA GLN A 233 2.89 12.46 -8.97
C GLN A 233 2.46 11.59 -10.16
N LEU A 234 2.42 10.27 -9.99
CA LEU A 234 2.10 9.34 -11.09
C LEU A 234 0.81 8.57 -10.82
N THR A 235 0.04 8.29 -11.86
CA THR A 235 -1.00 7.27 -11.79
C THR A 235 -0.35 5.91 -11.89
N THR A 236 -0.53 5.09 -10.86
CA THR A 236 -0.02 3.72 -10.74
C THR A 236 -1.04 2.89 -9.97
N PRO A 237 -1.01 1.55 -10.06
CA PRO A 237 -1.80 0.68 -9.19
C PRO A 237 -1.73 1.04 -7.70
N ARG A 238 -0.54 1.39 -7.19
CA ARG A 238 -0.34 1.82 -5.79
C ARG A 238 -1.12 3.10 -5.47
N THR A 239 -1.04 4.11 -6.32
CA THR A 239 -1.73 5.39 -6.08
C THR A 239 -3.24 5.27 -6.26
N ILE A 240 -3.70 4.44 -7.21
CA ILE A 240 -5.11 4.10 -7.42
C ILE A 240 -5.72 3.38 -6.19
N ASP A 241 -4.98 2.43 -5.59
CA ASP A 241 -5.42 1.74 -4.37
C ASP A 241 -5.59 2.73 -3.20
N HIS A 242 -4.60 3.60 -2.97
CA HIS A 242 -4.68 4.64 -1.94
C HIS A 242 -5.86 5.60 -2.16
N LEU A 243 -6.04 6.06 -3.40
CA LEU A 243 -7.16 6.93 -3.77
C LEU A 243 -8.51 6.23 -3.56
N SER A 244 -8.63 4.96 -3.92
CA SER A 244 -9.86 4.18 -3.72
C SER A 244 -10.22 4.07 -2.24
N ARG A 245 -9.23 3.81 -1.37
CA ARG A 245 -9.43 3.79 0.08
C ARG A 245 -9.84 5.15 0.63
N TRP A 246 -9.28 6.24 0.11
CA TRP A 246 -9.68 7.59 0.49
C TRP A 246 -11.13 7.89 0.07
N LEU A 247 -11.49 7.64 -1.19
CA LEU A 247 -12.86 7.84 -1.70
C LEU A 247 -13.90 7.01 -0.96
N ASN A 248 -13.54 5.82 -0.47
CA ASN A 248 -14.44 4.98 0.33
C ASN A 248 -14.67 5.52 1.75
N LYS A 249 -13.85 6.45 2.24
CA LYS A 249 -13.99 7.08 3.56
C LYS A 249 -14.71 8.42 3.51
N VAL A 250 -14.52 9.20 2.45
CA VAL A 250 -15.10 10.54 2.32
C VAL A 250 -16.59 10.45 2.00
N ASP A 251 -17.41 11.29 2.64
CA ASP A 251 -18.84 11.29 2.39
C ASP A 251 -19.20 12.03 1.09
N ARG A 252 -20.37 11.69 0.54
CA ARG A 252 -20.82 12.22 -0.76
C ARG A 252 -21.08 13.73 -0.72
N GLN A 253 -21.52 14.28 0.43
CA GLN A 253 -21.80 15.70 0.59
C GLN A 253 -20.50 16.50 0.67
N GLU A 254 -19.49 15.98 1.36
CA GLU A 254 -18.14 16.52 1.40
C GLU A 254 -17.51 16.54 0.00
N LEU A 255 -17.63 15.45 -0.77
CA LEU A 255 -17.18 15.42 -2.18
C LEU A 255 -17.90 16.45 -3.06
N ALA A 256 -19.20 16.65 -2.87
CA ALA A 256 -19.95 17.70 -3.57
C ALA A 256 -19.49 19.10 -3.18
N SER A 257 -19.20 19.34 -1.91
CA SER A 257 -18.61 20.59 -1.42
C SER A 257 -17.22 20.83 -2.04
N HIS A 258 -16.37 19.81 -2.08
CA HIS A 258 -15.05 19.89 -2.70
C HIS A 258 -15.13 20.18 -4.20
N LEU A 259 -16.09 19.57 -4.91
CA LEU A 259 -16.30 19.85 -6.33
C LEU A 259 -16.75 21.29 -6.58
N ALA A 260 -17.57 21.85 -5.69
CA ALA A 260 -18.07 23.23 -5.80
C ALA A 260 -17.08 24.31 -5.31
N THR A 261 -15.97 23.90 -4.69
CA THR A 261 -14.99 24.83 -4.10
C THR A 261 -13.86 25.11 -5.10
N PRO A 262 -13.78 26.32 -5.67
CA PRO A 262 -12.72 26.68 -6.61
C PRO A 262 -11.38 26.86 -5.89
N VAL A 263 -10.30 26.39 -6.51
CA VAL A 263 -8.91 26.47 -6.04
C VAL A 263 -7.98 26.74 -7.22
N HIS A 264 -6.73 27.11 -6.94
CA HIS A 264 -5.71 27.37 -7.96
C HIS A 264 -4.49 26.48 -7.71
N ILE A 265 -4.07 25.73 -8.73
CA ILE A 265 -2.82 24.96 -8.71
C ILE A 265 -1.88 25.63 -9.73
N GLY A 266 -0.91 26.39 -9.23
CA GLY A 266 -0.10 27.26 -10.09
C GLY A 266 -0.97 28.31 -10.79
N SER A 267 -0.96 28.33 -12.13
CA SER A 267 -1.79 29.20 -12.96
C SER A 267 -3.16 28.59 -13.35
N ARG A 268 -3.43 27.33 -12.99
CA ARG A 268 -4.64 26.62 -13.40
C ARG A 268 -5.72 26.73 -12.33
N GLU A 269 -6.87 27.31 -12.71
CA GLU A 269 -8.10 27.29 -11.89
C GLU A 269 -8.76 25.91 -11.98
N THR A 270 -9.12 25.33 -10.84
CA THR A 270 -9.75 24.01 -10.75
C THR A 270 -10.64 23.90 -9.50
N SER A 271 -11.14 22.71 -9.17
CA SER A 271 -11.88 22.44 -7.93
C SER A 271 -11.01 21.78 -6.87
N LEU A 272 -11.36 21.96 -5.59
CA LEU A 272 -10.72 21.28 -4.46
C LEU A 272 -10.78 19.76 -4.60
N LEU A 273 -11.87 19.22 -5.19
CA LEU A 273 -11.96 17.79 -5.47
C LEU A 273 -10.87 17.35 -6.45
N ASN A 274 -10.66 18.11 -7.53
CA ASN A 274 -9.64 17.79 -8.52
C ASN A 274 -8.23 17.88 -7.91
N GLU A 275 -7.93 18.93 -7.14
CA GLU A 275 -6.67 19.06 -6.39
C GLU A 275 -6.43 17.87 -5.45
N ALA A 276 -7.46 17.48 -4.69
CA ALA A 276 -7.36 16.34 -3.77
C ALA A 276 -7.09 15.02 -4.49
N ILE A 277 -7.71 14.77 -5.66
CA ILE A 277 -7.48 13.57 -6.45
C ILE A 277 -6.08 13.60 -7.10
N GLU A 278 -5.65 14.75 -7.63
CA GLU A 278 -4.31 14.92 -8.21
C GLU A 278 -3.19 14.67 -7.19
N ALA A 279 -3.41 14.98 -5.91
CA ALA A 279 -2.44 14.65 -4.85
C ALA A 279 -2.13 13.13 -4.78
N PHE A 280 -3.10 12.28 -5.15
CA PHE A 280 -2.89 10.83 -5.23
C PHE A 280 -2.34 10.40 -6.59
N THR A 281 -2.98 10.80 -7.69
CA THR A 281 -2.74 10.19 -9.02
C THR A 281 -2.06 11.12 -10.04
N GLY A 282 -1.72 12.33 -9.63
CA GLY A 282 -1.13 13.37 -10.48
C GLY A 282 -2.10 13.97 -11.49
N ASP A 283 -1.65 15.01 -12.18
CA ASP A 283 -2.39 15.60 -13.31
C ASP A 283 -2.28 14.68 -14.53
N THR A 284 -3.23 13.74 -14.59
CA THR A 284 -3.28 12.64 -15.57
C THR A 284 -4.69 12.48 -16.11
N MET A 285 -4.82 11.82 -17.25
CA MET A 285 -6.14 11.53 -17.82
C MET A 285 -6.98 10.62 -16.92
N PHE A 286 -6.36 9.74 -16.12
CA PHE A 286 -7.07 8.99 -15.08
C PHE A 286 -7.78 9.93 -14.10
N THR A 287 -7.06 10.92 -13.56
CA THR A 287 -7.62 11.92 -12.65
C THR A 287 -8.76 12.70 -13.32
N THR A 288 -8.55 13.17 -14.55
CA THR A 288 -9.57 13.90 -15.32
C THR A 288 -10.85 13.07 -15.50
N GLN A 289 -10.71 11.80 -15.92
CA GLN A 289 -11.86 10.91 -16.13
C GLN A 289 -12.58 10.60 -14.81
N LEU A 290 -11.83 10.42 -13.71
CA LEU A 290 -12.41 10.13 -12.41
C LEU A 290 -13.21 11.31 -11.86
N VAL A 291 -12.67 12.53 -11.94
CA VAL A 291 -13.40 13.75 -11.53
C VAL A 291 -14.68 13.90 -12.36
N ALA A 292 -14.62 13.67 -13.68
CA ALA A 292 -15.80 13.72 -14.54
C ALA A 292 -16.87 12.68 -14.14
N VAL A 293 -16.45 11.44 -13.86
CA VAL A 293 -17.36 10.37 -13.39
C VAL A 293 -18.01 10.72 -12.06
N ILE A 294 -17.25 11.29 -11.11
CA ILE A 294 -17.77 11.72 -9.81
C ILE A 294 -18.77 12.87 -10.00
N ALA A 295 -18.41 13.88 -10.78
CA ALA A 295 -19.27 15.03 -11.05
C ALA A 295 -20.59 14.64 -11.72
N GLU A 296 -20.55 13.78 -12.73
CA GLU A 296 -21.73 13.23 -13.40
C GLU A 296 -22.65 12.50 -12.39
N ASP A 297 -22.07 11.64 -11.57
CA ASP A 297 -22.83 10.87 -10.59
C ASP A 297 -23.44 11.78 -9.51
N LEU A 298 -22.69 12.77 -9.00
CA LEU A 298 -23.17 13.75 -8.03
C LEU A 298 -24.32 14.62 -8.60
N ALA A 299 -24.24 15.04 -9.86
CA ALA A 299 -25.25 15.87 -10.51
C ALA A 299 -26.54 15.11 -10.85
N SER A 300 -26.43 13.81 -11.14
CA SER A 300 -27.56 13.02 -11.65
C SER A 300 -28.68 12.74 -10.64
N ASN A 301 -28.49 13.01 -9.33
CA ASN A 301 -29.43 12.65 -8.24
C ASN A 301 -29.88 11.16 -8.25
N SER A 302 -29.31 10.32 -9.12
CA SER A 302 -29.62 8.89 -9.28
C SER A 302 -28.76 7.97 -8.43
N GLY A 303 -27.93 8.54 -7.54
CA GLY A 303 -27.45 7.79 -6.39
C GLY A 303 -28.67 7.39 -5.57
N GLY A 304 -29.03 6.10 -5.57
CA GLY A 304 -30.08 5.55 -4.72
C GLY A 304 -29.95 6.09 -3.29
N PRO A 305 -31.06 6.17 -2.53
CA PRO A 305 -31.21 7.07 -1.39
C PRO A 305 -29.92 7.13 -0.59
N ALA A 306 -29.27 8.29 -0.63
CA ALA A 306 -28.15 8.58 0.23
C ALA A 306 -28.67 8.39 1.66
N HIS A 307 -28.39 7.23 2.25
CA HIS A 307 -28.35 7.16 3.70
C HIS A 307 -27.32 8.21 4.07
N ASN A 308 -27.77 9.28 4.69
CA ASN A 308 -26.98 10.43 5.08
C ASN A 308 -25.93 9.94 6.07
N ARG A 309 -24.85 9.33 5.58
CA ARG A 309 -24.04 8.39 6.37
C ARG A 309 -23.35 9.19 7.45
N VAL A 310 -23.71 8.96 8.71
CA VAL A 310 -23.10 9.69 9.80
C VAL A 310 -21.68 9.17 9.95
N ASN A 311 -20.71 10.05 9.74
CA ASN A 311 -19.31 9.69 9.86
C ASN A 311 -18.97 9.51 11.35
N VAL A 312 -18.56 8.29 11.69
CA VAL A 312 -18.07 7.96 13.03
C VAL A 312 -16.58 7.66 12.88
N PRO A 313 -15.70 8.57 13.32
CA PRO A 313 -14.25 8.35 13.25
C PRO A 313 -13.88 7.06 13.98
N LYS A 314 -13.08 6.19 13.34
CA LYS A 314 -12.54 4.99 13.99
C LYS A 314 -11.36 5.42 14.88
N PRO A 315 -11.41 5.23 16.20
CA PRO A 315 -10.28 5.57 17.06
C PRO A 315 -9.07 4.66 16.77
N ASN A 316 -7.86 5.21 16.85
CA ASN A 316 -6.64 4.45 16.58
C ASN A 316 -6.45 3.27 17.55
N CYS A 317 -6.91 3.39 18.79
CA CYS A 317 -6.86 2.33 19.80
C CYS A 317 -7.86 1.18 19.53
N TYR A 318 -8.85 1.38 18.66
CA TYR A 318 -9.97 0.46 18.49
C TYR A 318 -9.55 -0.93 18.02
N ALA A 319 -8.56 -1.03 17.12
CA ALA A 319 -8.07 -2.32 16.64
C ALA A 319 -7.44 -3.16 17.76
N THR A 320 -6.70 -2.51 18.67
CA THR A 320 -6.08 -3.15 19.83
C THR A 320 -7.12 -3.61 20.85
N LEU A 321 -8.13 -2.79 21.11
CA LEU A 321 -9.26 -3.15 21.98
C LEU A 321 -10.01 -4.36 21.45
N LYS A 322 -10.25 -4.38 20.13
CA LYS A 322 -10.99 -5.47 19.49
C LYS A 322 -10.23 -6.80 19.45
N SER A 323 -8.90 -6.74 19.39
CA SER A 323 -8.04 -7.95 19.37
C SER A 323 -7.75 -8.52 20.77
N ALA A 324 -8.21 -7.86 21.85
CA ALA A 324 -8.01 -8.35 23.21
C ALA A 324 -8.63 -9.75 23.41
N GLY A 325 -7.81 -10.72 23.77
CA GLY A 325 -8.23 -12.13 23.92
C GLY A 325 -9.12 -12.37 25.13
N THR A 326 -8.85 -11.67 26.24
CA THR A 326 -9.57 -11.84 27.52
C THR A 326 -10.19 -10.54 28.02
N VAL A 327 -11.19 -10.65 28.92
CA VAL A 327 -11.82 -9.49 29.58
C VAL A 327 -10.79 -8.73 30.44
N THR A 328 -9.85 -9.44 31.05
CA THR A 328 -8.79 -8.83 31.86
C THR A 328 -7.83 -8.00 31.00
N ASP A 329 -7.44 -8.50 29.83
CA ASP A 329 -6.58 -7.75 28.90
C ASP A 329 -7.31 -6.52 28.37
N LEU A 330 -8.59 -6.67 28.03
CA LEU A 330 -9.42 -5.57 27.55
C LEU A 330 -9.56 -4.48 28.62
N ALA A 331 -9.86 -4.85 29.88
CA ALA A 331 -9.95 -3.89 30.98
C ALA A 331 -8.62 -3.18 31.25
N ALA A 332 -7.50 -3.90 31.17
CA ALA A 332 -6.17 -3.30 31.31
C ALA A 332 -5.88 -2.29 30.20
N GLN A 333 -6.22 -2.62 28.95
CA GLN A 333 -6.08 -1.70 27.82
C GLN A 333 -6.98 -0.46 27.97
N ILE A 334 -8.24 -0.64 28.35
CA ILE A 334 -9.20 0.47 28.57
C ILE A 334 -8.72 1.40 29.69
N SER A 335 -8.09 0.86 30.75
CA SER A 335 -7.60 1.66 31.88
C SER A 335 -6.51 2.68 31.49
N GLY A 336 -5.81 2.45 30.38
CA GLY A 336 -4.78 3.36 29.85
C GLY A 336 -5.32 4.43 28.90
N LEU A 337 -6.63 4.43 28.60
CA LEU A 337 -7.23 5.35 27.64
C LEU A 337 -7.70 6.65 28.28
N THR A 338 -7.70 7.71 27.48
CA THR A 338 -8.41 8.95 27.82
C THR A 338 -9.92 8.77 27.69
N GLN A 339 -10.71 9.58 28.40
CA GLN A 339 -12.18 9.53 28.29
C GLN A 339 -12.69 9.83 26.87
N ASN A 340 -11.94 10.63 26.10
CA ASN A 340 -12.23 10.86 24.68
C ASN A 340 -12.09 9.58 23.85
N GLU A 341 -11.03 8.81 24.06
CA GLU A 341 -10.80 7.54 23.36
C GLU A 341 -11.82 6.47 23.75
N VAL A 342 -12.19 6.40 25.03
CA VAL A 342 -13.24 5.50 25.51
C VAL A 342 -14.59 5.85 24.86
N SER A 343 -14.98 7.12 24.92
CA SER A 343 -16.24 7.61 24.34
C SER A 343 -16.30 7.40 22.81
N GLY A 344 -15.22 7.71 22.09
CA GLY A 344 -15.14 7.50 20.64
C GLY A 344 -15.16 6.02 20.25
N SER A 345 -14.51 5.15 21.04
CA SER A 345 -14.49 3.71 20.79
C SER A 345 -15.85 3.07 21.03
N LEU A 346 -16.57 3.54 22.05
CA LEU A 346 -17.93 3.11 22.35
C LEU A 346 -18.88 3.49 21.21
N LEU A 347 -18.79 4.74 20.73
CA LEU A 347 -19.59 5.23 19.61
C LEU A 347 -19.34 4.42 18.32
N TYR A 348 -18.08 4.15 18.00
CA TYR A 348 -17.71 3.36 16.83
C TYR A 348 -18.18 1.90 16.96
N ALA A 349 -18.04 1.30 18.14
CA ALA A 349 -18.49 -0.07 18.42
C ALA A 349 -19.99 -0.25 18.19
N MET A 350 -20.81 0.73 18.57
CA MET A 350 -22.25 0.71 18.34
C MET A 350 -22.63 0.77 16.85
N LYS A 351 -21.82 1.44 16.02
CA LYS A 351 -22.08 1.67 14.58
C LYS A 351 -21.56 0.53 13.69
N GLU A 352 -20.51 -0.18 14.11
CA GLU A 352 -19.93 -1.29 13.37
C GLU A 352 -20.89 -2.49 13.31
N LYS A 353 -20.92 -3.20 12.17
CA LYS A 353 -21.83 -4.34 11.93
C LYS A 353 -21.37 -5.68 12.53
N GLU A 354 -20.19 -5.69 13.14
CA GLU A 354 -19.67 -6.88 13.82
C GLU A 354 -20.18 -6.90 15.26
N ASP A 355 -20.30 -8.08 15.86
CA ASP A 355 -20.73 -8.20 17.27
C ASP A 355 -19.66 -7.61 18.19
N ASN A 356 -20.03 -6.51 18.85
CA ASN A 356 -19.18 -5.78 19.77
C ASN A 356 -19.73 -5.81 21.20
N SER A 357 -20.69 -6.69 21.52
CA SER A 357 -21.42 -6.69 22.81
C SER A 357 -20.47 -6.67 24.02
N ARG A 358 -19.45 -7.54 24.03
CA ARG A 358 -18.41 -7.60 25.09
C ARG A 358 -17.59 -6.31 25.20
N LEU A 359 -17.25 -5.72 24.06
CA LEU A 359 -16.44 -4.51 24.00
C LEU A 359 -17.25 -3.30 24.49
N ILE A 360 -18.51 -3.22 24.07
CA ILE A 360 -19.47 -2.18 24.46
C ILE A 360 -19.70 -2.22 25.97
N GLU A 361 -19.91 -3.40 26.56
CA GLU A 361 -20.07 -3.55 28.01
C GLU A 361 -18.89 -2.97 28.79
N GLN A 362 -17.66 -3.36 28.42
CA GLN A 362 -16.44 -2.91 29.11
C GLN A 362 -16.19 -1.40 28.91
N LEU A 363 -16.40 -0.88 27.70
CA LEU A 363 -16.26 0.55 27.42
C LEU A 363 -17.32 1.38 28.16
N ALA A 364 -18.57 0.91 28.22
CA ALA A 364 -19.66 1.58 28.93
C ALA A 364 -19.46 1.58 30.46
N GLN A 365 -18.80 0.56 31.02
CA GLN A 365 -18.42 0.53 32.44
C GLN A 365 -17.27 1.50 32.76
N ALA A 366 -16.34 1.71 31.83
CA ALA A 366 -15.18 2.58 32.02
C ALA A 366 -15.44 4.06 31.68
N ALA A 367 -16.48 4.33 30.90
CA ALA A 367 -16.83 5.67 30.48
C ALA A 367 -17.53 6.46 31.59
N VAL A 368 -16.99 7.65 31.90
CA VAL A 368 -17.58 8.57 32.89
C VAL A 368 -18.74 9.37 32.25
N GLN A 369 -18.56 9.82 31.02
CA GLN A 369 -19.53 10.58 30.23
C GLN A 369 -19.29 10.36 28.73
N ILE A 370 -20.29 10.62 27.89
CA ILE A 370 -20.08 10.73 26.45
C ILE A 370 -19.57 12.15 26.20
N GLU A 371 -18.33 12.28 25.74
CA GLU A 371 -17.77 13.58 25.36
C GLU A 371 -18.70 14.39 24.43
N PRO A 372 -18.74 15.73 24.55
CA PRO A 372 -19.71 16.57 23.83
C PRO A 372 -19.73 16.37 22.31
N GLU A 373 -18.56 16.18 21.70
CA GLU A 373 -18.41 15.95 20.25
C GLU A 373 -19.03 14.60 19.81
N HIS A 374 -18.90 13.57 20.63
CA HIS A 374 -19.47 12.25 20.38
C HIS A 374 -20.98 12.20 20.67
N THR A 375 -21.47 13.01 21.61
CA THR A 375 -22.90 13.09 21.94
C THR A 375 -23.72 13.55 20.73
N ARG A 376 -23.25 14.55 20.00
CA ARG A 376 -23.90 15.00 18.76
C ARG A 376 -23.98 13.88 17.73
N THR A 377 -22.85 13.22 17.48
CA THR A 377 -22.73 12.13 16.51
C THR A 377 -23.61 10.92 16.89
N LEU A 378 -23.71 10.61 18.18
CA LEU A 378 -24.62 9.59 18.71
C LEU A 378 -26.07 9.88 18.33
N PHE A 379 -26.57 11.10 18.59
CA PHE A 379 -27.94 11.46 18.25
C PHE A 379 -28.19 11.48 16.74
N GLU A 380 -27.22 11.92 15.94
CA GLU A 380 -27.29 11.85 14.48
C GLU A 380 -27.39 10.39 13.98
N LEU A 381 -26.60 9.47 14.54
CA LEU A 381 -26.70 8.04 14.21
C LEU A 381 -28.04 7.42 14.60
N VAL A 382 -28.61 7.81 15.75
CA VAL A 382 -29.91 7.28 16.21
C VAL A 382 -31.01 7.78 15.28
N THR A 383 -31.06 9.09 15.04
CA THR A 383 -32.09 9.73 14.21
C THR A 383 -32.05 9.25 12.76
N THR A 384 -30.87 8.87 12.25
CA THR A 384 -30.69 8.33 10.89
C THR A 384 -30.78 6.81 10.82
N GLY A 385 -30.93 6.11 11.95
CA GLY A 385 -31.05 4.65 12.03
C GLY A 385 -29.79 3.90 11.58
N GLN A 386 -28.61 4.45 11.82
CA GLN A 386 -27.32 3.94 11.31
C GLN A 386 -26.46 3.19 12.32
N PHE A 387 -27.08 2.77 13.44
CA PHE A 387 -26.47 1.84 14.36
C PHE A 387 -26.66 0.40 13.93
N ASP A 388 -25.77 -0.47 14.39
CA ASP A 388 -26.08 -1.88 14.44
C ASP A 388 -27.07 -2.13 15.60
N ARG A 389 -28.17 -2.81 15.29
CA ARG A 389 -29.27 -3.01 16.24
C ARG A 389 -28.85 -3.85 17.44
N GLN A 390 -28.08 -4.91 17.21
CA GLN A 390 -27.61 -5.80 18.26
C GLN A 390 -26.66 -5.04 19.20
N ASN A 391 -25.74 -4.25 18.64
CA ASN A 391 -24.80 -3.47 19.43
C ASN A 391 -25.48 -2.34 20.24
N LEU A 392 -26.50 -1.70 19.68
CA LEU A 392 -27.28 -0.70 20.41
C LEU A 392 -28.10 -1.32 21.55
N GLU A 393 -28.73 -2.48 21.31
CA GLU A 393 -29.43 -3.24 22.36
C GLU A 393 -28.44 -3.63 23.48
N ALA A 394 -27.26 -4.16 23.12
CA ALA A 394 -26.22 -4.50 24.07
C ALA A 394 -25.79 -3.29 24.91
N PHE A 395 -25.65 -2.09 24.32
CA PHE A 395 -25.35 -0.87 25.06
C PHE A 395 -26.44 -0.48 26.05
N LEU A 396 -27.72 -0.56 25.65
CA LEU A 396 -28.85 -0.16 26.49
C LEU A 396 -29.14 -1.10 27.67
N GLU A 397 -28.62 -2.32 27.60
CA GLU A 397 -28.70 -3.34 28.65
C GLU A 397 -27.58 -3.23 29.69
N VAL A 398 -26.49 -2.50 29.41
CA VAL A 398 -25.40 -2.32 30.38
C VAL A 398 -25.89 -1.49 31.56
N ASP A 399 -25.69 -2.01 32.77
CA ASP A 399 -25.90 -1.27 34.02
C ASP A 399 -24.70 -0.35 34.27
N SER A 400 -24.73 0.85 33.68
CA SER A 400 -23.70 1.87 33.91
C SER A 400 -24.28 3.29 33.99
N PRO A 401 -23.60 4.22 34.70
CA PRO A 401 -24.06 5.60 34.88
C PRO A 401 -24.28 6.33 33.55
N ILE A 402 -23.46 6.04 32.54
CA ILE A 402 -23.52 6.64 31.22
C ILE A 402 -24.76 6.16 30.44
N VAL A 403 -25.10 4.87 30.52
CA VAL A 403 -26.31 4.35 29.89
C VAL A 403 -27.54 4.96 30.57
N ALA A 404 -27.56 5.01 31.91
CA ALA A 404 -28.66 5.63 32.65
C ALA A 404 -28.87 7.11 32.28
N ALA A 405 -27.79 7.85 32.00
CA ALA A 405 -27.86 9.26 31.61
C ALA A 405 -28.42 9.45 30.18
N VAL A 406 -28.11 8.55 29.25
CA VAL A 406 -28.38 8.77 27.81
C VAL A 406 -29.62 7.97 27.33
N LYS A 407 -29.97 6.86 27.99
CA LYS A 407 -31.12 5.99 27.69
C LYS A 407 -32.48 6.71 27.57
N PRO A 408 -32.85 7.67 28.43
CA PRO A 408 -34.09 8.43 28.26
C PRO A 408 -34.15 9.20 26.93
N SER A 409 -33.01 9.70 26.47
CA SER A 409 -32.91 10.47 25.23
C SER A 409 -32.84 9.57 23.99
N LEU A 410 -32.25 8.38 24.08
CA LEU A 410 -32.16 7.41 22.97
C LEU A 410 -33.49 6.68 22.74
N SER A 411 -34.19 6.33 23.82
CA SER A 411 -35.50 5.65 23.76
C SER A 411 -36.62 6.47 23.12
N ALA A 412 -36.43 7.78 22.94
CA ALA A 412 -37.37 8.62 22.19
C ALA A 412 -37.31 8.40 20.66
N PHE A 413 -36.28 7.70 20.17
CA PHE A 413 -36.01 7.50 18.75
C PHE A 413 -35.89 6.02 18.35
N LEU A 414 -36.04 5.11 19.32
CA LEU A 414 -36.10 3.65 19.14
C LEU A 414 -37.55 3.19 19.26
#